data_AF-A0AA41V1R0-F1
#
_entry.id   AF-A0AA41V1R0-F1
#
_cell.length_a   1.000
_cell.length_b   1.000
_cell.length_c   1.000
_cell.angle_alpha   90.00
_cell.angle_beta   90.00
_cell.angle_gamma   90.00
#
_symmetry.space_group_name_H-M   'P 1'
#
loop_
_entity.id
_entity.type
_entity.pdbx_description
1 polymer ?
#
loop_
_entity_poly.entity_id
_entity_poly.type
_entity_poly.pdbx_seq_one_letter_code
_entity_poly.pdbx_strand_id
1 'polypeptide(L)'
;VNVKESLWRSLEEDMVPSIPTMRFNWLESQPKYSKKHKDSNVCVAGEAITVEIEFKNPLQIPISVSGLSLICQSEEETTMAAVSGDESVSGAELHLASASQDELELQKLKGSWEKNAGSSSFILSEVDFSLGGRETTLVQLTITPRVEGILNIVGVRWKFSDSVVGYHNFDSAQVKKKIVKGRKAKPSPSNNLKFTVIKALPKLEGCIQQIPKRTYAGELHRPVLELRNTSEFPVK
;
A
#
# COMPACT_ATOMS: atom_id res chain seq x y z
N VAL A 1 19.34 -38.54 -28.92
CA VAL A 1 19.75 -37.75 -30.10
C VAL A 1 20.37 -36.46 -29.58
N ASN A 2 21.68 -36.26 -29.76
CA ASN A 2 22.43 -35.13 -29.20
C ASN A 2 22.55 -34.07 -30.30
N VAL A 3 21.73 -33.01 -30.23
CA VAL A 3 21.80 -31.90 -31.20
C VAL A 3 23.01 -31.05 -30.84
N LYS A 4 23.92 -30.85 -31.80
CA LYS A 4 25.12 -30.04 -31.60
C LYS A 4 24.72 -28.59 -31.28
N GLU A 5 25.19 -28.06 -30.16
CA GLU A 5 24.94 -26.70 -29.68
C GLU A 5 25.28 -25.62 -30.71
N SER A 6 26.24 -25.88 -31.60
CA SER A 6 26.60 -25.00 -32.71
C SER A 6 25.44 -24.72 -33.67
N LEU A 7 24.50 -25.67 -33.81
CA LEU A 7 23.35 -25.54 -34.70
C LEU A 7 22.27 -24.65 -34.06
N TRP A 8 22.09 -24.75 -32.74
CA TRP A 8 21.22 -23.84 -31.98
C TRP A 8 21.74 -22.40 -32.00
N ARG A 9 23.06 -22.24 -31.82
CA ARG A 9 23.70 -20.92 -31.80
C ARG A 9 23.53 -20.16 -33.12
N SER A 10 23.66 -20.86 -34.26
CA SER A 10 23.46 -20.26 -35.59
C SER A 10 22.01 -19.82 -35.84
N LEU A 11 21.03 -20.56 -35.31
CA LEU A 11 19.61 -20.23 -35.46
C LEU A 11 19.19 -19.07 -34.55
N GLU A 12 19.77 -18.99 -33.35
CA GLU A 12 19.54 -17.87 -32.42
C GLU A 12 20.14 -16.57 -32.96
N GLU A 13 21.34 -16.62 -33.53
CA GLU A 13 22.05 -15.47 -34.10
C GLU A 13 21.30 -14.85 -35.30
N ASP A 14 20.58 -15.65 -36.10
CA ASP A 14 19.72 -15.17 -37.20
C ASP A 14 18.40 -14.54 -36.73
N MET A 15 17.93 -14.85 -35.51
CA MET A 15 16.64 -14.37 -34.98
C MET A 15 16.75 -13.15 -34.07
N VAL A 16 17.93 -12.85 -33.54
CA VAL A 16 18.14 -11.70 -32.63
C VAL A 16 18.61 -10.51 -33.45
N PRO A 17 17.86 -9.40 -33.55
CA PRO A 17 18.36 -8.20 -34.19
C PRO A 17 19.61 -7.72 -33.45
N SER A 18 20.62 -7.27 -34.20
CA SER A 18 21.90 -6.76 -33.67
C SER A 18 21.69 -5.45 -32.90
N ILE A 19 21.14 -5.54 -31.69
CA ILE A 19 21.00 -4.42 -30.78
C ILE A 19 22.39 -4.18 -30.19
N PRO A 20 22.93 -2.95 -30.26
CA PRO A 20 24.25 -2.66 -29.72
C PRO A 20 24.28 -3.00 -28.23
N THR A 21 25.38 -3.61 -27.80
CA THR A 21 25.66 -4.12 -26.46
C THR A 21 25.84 -2.99 -25.43
N MET A 22 24.90 -2.04 -25.37
CA MET A 22 24.87 -1.02 -24.35
C MET A 22 24.12 -1.62 -23.16
N ARG A 23 24.88 -1.98 -22.12
CA ARG A 23 24.40 -2.54 -20.85
C ARG A 23 23.54 -1.53 -20.08
N PHE A 24 22.32 -1.32 -20.53
CA PHE A 24 21.26 -0.80 -19.67
C PHE A 24 20.09 -1.73 -19.89
N ASN A 25 19.89 -2.65 -18.95
CA ASN A 25 18.59 -3.31 -18.90
C ASN A 25 17.55 -2.22 -18.60
N TRP A 26 16.33 -2.34 -19.12
CA TRP A 26 15.25 -1.38 -18.87
C TRP A 26 14.90 -1.26 -17.36
N LEU A 27 15.36 -2.22 -16.54
CA LEU A 27 15.31 -2.20 -15.08
C LEU A 27 16.35 -1.26 -14.42
N GLU A 28 17.45 -0.93 -15.09
CA GLU A 28 18.56 -0.09 -14.61
C GLU A 28 18.40 1.38 -15.04
N SER A 29 17.56 1.65 -16.05
CA SER A 29 17.16 3.00 -16.45
C SER A 29 16.06 3.60 -15.58
N GLN A 30 15.72 2.97 -14.45
CA GLN A 30 14.78 3.56 -13.51
C GLN A 30 15.37 4.88 -12.97
N PRO A 31 14.65 6.01 -13.05
CA PRO A 31 15.10 7.23 -12.41
C PRO A 31 15.35 6.89 -10.95
N LYS A 32 16.46 7.38 -10.38
CA LYS A 32 16.80 7.19 -8.97
C LYS A 32 15.64 7.74 -8.14
N TYR A 33 14.65 6.90 -7.82
CA TYR A 33 13.55 7.24 -6.94
C TYR A 33 14.19 7.80 -5.69
N SER A 34 13.86 9.05 -5.39
CA SER A 34 14.57 9.82 -4.39
C SER A 34 14.60 9.02 -3.08
N LYS A 35 15.74 9.01 -2.38
CA LYS A 35 15.93 8.30 -1.10
C LYS A 35 14.92 8.68 0.01
N LYS A 36 13.96 9.59 -0.28
CA LYS A 36 12.90 10.06 0.62
C LYS A 36 11.78 9.02 0.85
N HIS A 37 11.60 8.04 -0.02
CA HIS A 37 10.54 7.01 0.09
C HIS A 37 11.06 5.64 0.53
N LYS A 38 12.27 5.57 1.10
CA LYS A 38 12.91 4.29 1.42
C LYS A 38 12.16 3.46 2.47
N ASP A 39 11.26 4.10 3.22
CA ASP A 39 10.54 3.50 4.34
C ASP A 39 9.03 3.37 4.09
N SER A 40 8.54 3.52 2.85
CA SER A 40 7.12 3.38 2.50
C SER A 40 6.90 2.29 1.45
N ASN A 41 5.81 1.54 1.60
CA ASN A 41 5.36 0.60 0.58
C ASN A 41 4.84 1.36 -0.64
N VAL A 42 4.83 0.72 -1.81
CA VAL A 42 4.26 1.32 -3.03
C VAL A 42 2.96 0.58 -3.35
N CYS A 43 1.89 1.31 -3.65
CA CYS A 43 0.64 0.76 -4.14
C CYS A 43 0.12 1.57 -5.32
N VAL A 44 -0.79 1.00 -6.09
CA VAL A 44 -1.33 1.61 -7.30
C VAL A 44 -2.72 2.19 -7.01
N ALA A 45 -3.02 3.38 -7.53
CA ALA A 45 -4.38 3.91 -7.49
C ALA A 45 -5.36 2.93 -8.19
N GLY A 46 -6.45 2.60 -7.51
CA GLY A 46 -7.44 1.61 -7.93
C GLY A 46 -7.15 0.18 -7.48
N GLU A 47 -5.99 -0.09 -6.87
CA GLU A 47 -5.65 -1.41 -6.34
C GLU A 47 -5.97 -1.51 -4.84
N ALA A 48 -6.67 -2.58 -4.46
CA ALA A 48 -7.09 -2.82 -3.09
C ALA A 48 -5.91 -3.25 -2.20
N ILE A 49 -5.66 -2.50 -1.13
CA ILE A 49 -4.77 -2.91 -0.03
C ILE A 49 -5.62 -3.65 1.00
N THR A 50 -5.19 -4.85 1.35
CA THR A 50 -5.83 -5.67 2.37
C THR A 50 -5.05 -5.59 3.68
N VAL A 51 -5.76 -5.42 4.79
CA VAL A 51 -5.23 -5.49 6.15
C VAL A 51 -6.04 -6.54 6.93
N GLU A 52 -5.34 -7.54 7.45
CA GLU A 52 -5.92 -8.56 8.31
C GLU A 52 -5.72 -8.19 9.78
N ILE A 53 -6.80 -8.22 10.56
CA ILE A 53 -6.81 -7.83 11.96
C ILE A 53 -7.41 -8.97 12.78
N GLU A 54 -6.68 -9.43 13.79
CA GLU A 54 -7.16 -10.43 14.74
C GLU A 54 -7.98 -9.76 15.84
N PHE A 55 -9.22 -10.21 16.01
CA PHE A 55 -10.11 -9.82 17.09
C PHE A 55 -10.26 -10.97 18.07
N LYS A 56 -10.13 -10.67 19.36
CA LYS A 56 -10.29 -11.64 20.44
C LYS A 56 -11.33 -11.14 21.43
N ASN A 57 -12.34 -11.95 21.69
CA ASN A 57 -13.31 -11.71 22.75
C ASN A 57 -12.83 -12.37 24.06
N PRO A 58 -12.37 -11.63 25.08
CA PRO A 58 -11.97 -12.22 26.35
C PRO A 58 -13.16 -12.64 27.24
N LEU A 59 -14.38 -12.18 26.93
CA LEU A 59 -15.58 -12.44 27.73
C LEU A 59 -16.13 -13.84 27.47
N GLN A 60 -16.97 -14.32 28.40
CA GLN A 60 -17.68 -15.60 28.24
C GLN A 60 -19.00 -15.46 27.46
N ILE A 61 -19.41 -14.23 27.18
CA ILE A 61 -20.65 -13.91 26.45
C ILE A 61 -20.32 -13.48 25.02
N PRO A 62 -21.23 -13.73 24.06
CA PRO A 62 -21.06 -13.26 22.69
C PRO A 62 -21.17 -11.73 22.61
N ILE A 63 -20.41 -11.14 21.68
CA ILE A 63 -20.37 -9.71 21.43
C ILE A 63 -20.62 -9.46 19.94
N SER A 64 -21.51 -8.53 19.63
CA SER A 64 -21.72 -8.04 18.26
C SER A 64 -20.85 -6.82 18.00
N VAL A 65 -20.05 -6.89 16.94
CA VAL A 65 -19.21 -5.80 16.44
C VAL A 65 -19.80 -5.33 15.11
N SER A 66 -20.10 -4.05 15.02
CA SER A 66 -20.61 -3.42 13.81
C SER A 66 -19.76 -2.23 13.40
N GLY A 67 -19.85 -1.86 12.14
CA GLY A 67 -19.16 -0.73 11.53
C GLY A 67 -17.65 -0.75 11.73
N LEU A 68 -17.04 -1.94 11.62
CA LEU A 68 -15.60 -2.08 11.65
C LEU A 68 -15.00 -1.52 10.36
N SER A 69 -14.09 -0.56 10.50
CA SER A 69 -13.45 0.12 9.37
C SER A 69 -12.03 0.59 9.71
N LEU A 70 -11.20 0.76 8.68
CA LEU A 70 -9.85 1.32 8.83
C LEU A 70 -9.89 2.84 8.97
N ILE A 71 -8.98 3.40 9.76
CA ILE A 71 -8.73 4.84 9.86
C ILE A 71 -7.47 5.15 9.08
N CYS A 72 -7.60 6.07 8.12
CA CYS A 72 -6.51 6.46 7.22
C CYS A 72 -6.25 7.97 7.29
N GLN A 73 -5.05 8.37 6.88
CA GLN A 73 -4.63 9.75 6.67
C GLN A 73 -4.02 9.84 5.27
N SER A 74 -4.55 10.72 4.43
CA SER A 74 -3.98 11.04 3.13
C SER A 74 -3.22 12.36 3.20
N GLU A 75 -1.94 12.34 2.83
CA GLU A 75 -1.17 13.54 2.55
C GLU A 75 -1.09 13.68 1.03
N GLU A 76 -1.71 14.74 0.49
CA GLU A 76 -1.51 15.11 -0.91
C GLU A 76 -0.08 15.65 -1.05
N GLU A 77 0.70 15.11 -1.98
CA GLU A 77 2.01 15.67 -2.34
C GLU A 77 1.79 17.00 -3.07
N THR A 78 1.59 18.08 -2.31
CA THR A 78 1.72 19.43 -2.85
C THR A 78 3.17 19.62 -3.27
N THR A 79 3.41 19.55 -4.58
CA THR A 79 4.68 19.94 -5.20
C THR A 79 5.03 21.37 -4.78
N MET A 80 6.19 21.53 -4.15
CA MET A 80 6.67 22.80 -3.61
C MET A 80 6.68 23.91 -4.66
N ALA A 81 5.92 24.98 -4.42
CA ALA A 81 6.24 26.32 -4.89
C ALA A 81 6.42 27.21 -3.66
N ALA A 82 7.57 27.87 -3.59
CA ALA A 82 8.02 28.68 -2.47
C ALA A 82 7.09 29.87 -2.17
N VAL A 83 6.75 30.07 -0.90
CA VAL A 83 6.59 31.41 -0.34
C VAL A 83 7.32 31.45 1.01
N SER A 84 8.41 32.20 1.01
CA SER A 84 9.07 32.73 2.19
C SER A 84 8.08 33.62 2.95
N GLY A 85 7.98 33.48 4.27
CA GLY A 85 7.17 34.36 5.10
C GLY A 85 7.30 33.99 6.57
N ASP A 86 8.13 34.76 7.27
CA ASP A 86 8.36 34.72 8.70
C ASP A 86 7.21 35.38 9.49
N GLU A 87 7.06 34.96 10.76
CA GLU A 87 6.30 35.56 11.89
C GLU A 87 4.85 36.09 11.73
N SER A 88 3.90 35.51 12.47
CA SER A 88 3.39 36.11 13.73
C SER A 88 2.14 35.39 14.28
N VAL A 89 2.01 35.48 15.60
CA VAL A 89 1.15 34.73 16.52
C VAL A 89 -0.30 35.26 16.55
N SER A 90 -1.26 34.34 16.68
CA SER A 90 -2.58 34.56 17.32
C SER A 90 -3.21 33.17 17.53
N GLY A 91 -3.38 32.61 18.72
CA GLY A 91 -3.84 33.25 19.95
C GLY A 91 -5.32 32.94 20.16
N ALA A 92 -5.66 31.66 20.36
CA ALA A 92 -6.95 31.25 20.90
C ALA A 92 -6.73 30.04 21.82
N GLU A 93 -6.12 30.30 22.97
CA GLU A 93 -6.23 29.45 24.14
C GLU A 93 -7.70 29.45 24.57
N LEU A 94 -8.36 28.30 24.44
CA LEU A 94 -9.49 27.97 25.31
C LEU A 94 -9.05 26.79 26.18
N HIS A 95 -8.90 27.12 27.46
CA HIS A 95 -8.60 26.24 28.57
C HIS A 95 -9.39 24.91 28.50
N LEU A 96 -8.68 23.79 28.58
CA LEU A 96 -9.15 22.58 29.25
C LEU A 96 -7.96 21.78 29.79
N ALA A 97 -8.07 21.45 31.07
CA ALA A 97 -7.02 20.94 31.94
C ALA A 97 -6.58 19.51 31.60
N SER A 98 -5.29 19.22 31.83
CA SER A 98 -4.72 17.89 32.11
C SER A 98 -5.28 16.70 31.30
N ALA A 99 -5.37 16.81 29.97
CA ALA A 99 -5.66 15.66 29.13
C ALA A 99 -4.44 14.74 29.09
N SER A 100 -4.64 13.45 29.36
CA SER A 100 -3.59 12.44 29.16
C SER A 100 -3.23 12.34 27.68
N GLN A 101 -1.99 11.94 27.37
CA GLN A 101 -1.52 11.81 25.99
C GLN A 101 -2.42 10.91 25.12
N ASP A 102 -3.05 9.90 25.74
CA ASP A 102 -3.98 8.98 25.09
C ASP A 102 -5.29 9.65 24.64
N GLU A 103 -5.78 10.64 25.38
CA GLU A 103 -7.02 11.36 25.05
C GLU A 103 -6.85 12.25 23.82
N LEU A 104 -5.67 12.85 23.67
CA LEU A 104 -5.30 13.66 22.50
C LEU A 104 -5.19 12.79 21.23
N GLU A 105 -4.61 11.60 21.35
CA GLU A 105 -4.49 10.63 20.24
C GLU A 105 -5.87 10.11 19.78
N LEU A 106 -6.77 9.84 20.73
CA LEU A 106 -8.15 9.47 20.42
C LEU A 106 -8.92 10.59 19.71
N GLN A 107 -8.76 11.85 20.15
CA GLN A 107 -9.35 13.00 19.47
C GLN A 107 -8.82 13.17 18.04
N LYS A 108 -7.51 12.97 17.84
CA LYS A 108 -6.88 13.03 16.52
C LYS A 108 -7.39 11.92 15.60
N LEU A 109 -7.50 10.69 16.10
CA LEU A 109 -8.09 9.57 15.36
C LEU A 109 -9.53 9.84 14.95
N LYS A 110 -10.34 10.36 15.87
CA LYS A 110 -11.74 10.71 15.61
C LYS A 110 -11.84 11.75 14.50
N GLY A 111 -11.06 12.83 14.59
CA GLY A 111 -11.03 13.86 13.54
C GLY A 111 -10.52 13.33 12.19
N SER A 112 -9.59 12.37 12.20
CA SER A 112 -9.13 11.70 10.98
C SER A 112 -10.23 10.86 10.34
N TRP A 113 -10.94 10.06 11.13
CA TRP A 113 -12.07 9.26 10.66
C TRP A 113 -13.20 10.12 10.09
N GLU A 114 -13.56 11.22 10.75
CA GLU A 114 -14.60 12.14 10.26
C GLU A 114 -14.24 12.75 8.91
N LYS A 115 -12.94 13.05 8.67
CA LYS A 115 -12.45 13.46 7.35
C LYS A 115 -12.55 12.34 6.31
N ASN A 116 -12.34 11.09 6.72
CA ASN A 116 -12.41 9.93 5.82
C ASN A 116 -13.83 9.63 5.36
N ALA A 117 -14.83 9.79 6.25
CA ALA A 117 -16.23 9.54 5.93
C ALA A 117 -16.78 10.47 4.81
N GLY A 118 -16.09 11.58 4.54
CA GLY A 118 -16.42 12.51 3.46
C GLY A 118 -15.36 12.66 2.37
N SER A 119 -14.22 11.94 2.44
CA SER A 119 -13.15 12.10 1.45
C SER A 119 -13.36 11.19 0.24
N SER A 120 -13.21 11.74 -0.96
CA SER A 120 -13.25 10.98 -2.22
C SER A 120 -11.91 10.33 -2.59
N SER A 121 -10.89 10.45 -1.72
CA SER A 121 -9.51 10.06 -2.02
C SER A 121 -9.28 8.55 -1.97
N PHE A 122 -10.13 7.80 -1.27
CA PHE A 122 -10.06 6.34 -1.16
C PHE A 122 -11.41 5.73 -0.77
N ILE A 123 -11.55 4.42 -0.96
CA ILE A 123 -12.73 3.63 -0.58
C ILE A 123 -12.33 2.72 0.58
N LEU A 124 -13.17 2.67 1.62
CA LEU A 124 -12.98 1.79 2.77
C LEU A 124 -14.06 0.71 2.79
N SER A 125 -13.68 -0.51 3.17
CA SER A 125 -14.63 -1.56 3.53
C SER A 125 -15.16 -1.35 4.95
N GLU A 126 -16.44 -1.65 5.16
CA GLU A 126 -17.09 -1.74 6.47
C GLU A 126 -17.60 -3.17 6.67
N VAL A 127 -17.32 -3.76 7.84
CA VAL A 127 -17.66 -5.17 8.13
C VAL A 127 -18.35 -5.27 9.49
N ASP A 128 -19.39 -6.12 9.55
CA ASP A 128 -20.10 -6.47 10.77
C ASP A 128 -19.89 -7.97 11.06
N PHE A 129 -19.67 -8.32 12.31
CA PHE A 129 -19.46 -9.70 12.74
C PHE A 129 -19.79 -9.90 14.22
N SER A 130 -20.01 -11.15 14.61
CA SER A 130 -20.21 -11.54 16.01
C SER A 130 -19.07 -12.41 16.49
N LEU A 131 -18.56 -12.12 17.70
CA LEU A 131 -17.57 -12.94 18.39
C LEU A 131 -18.26 -13.71 19.52
N GLY A 132 -18.21 -15.04 19.48
CA GLY A 132 -18.60 -15.88 20.61
C GLY A 132 -17.72 -15.64 21.84
N GLY A 133 -18.15 -16.20 22.98
CA GLY A 133 -17.37 -16.10 24.21
C GLY A 133 -16.02 -16.81 24.07
N ARG A 134 -14.93 -16.13 24.43
CA ARG A 134 -13.53 -16.61 24.31
C ARG A 134 -13.08 -16.93 22.89
N GLU A 135 -13.82 -16.45 21.88
CA GLU A 135 -13.49 -16.65 20.48
C GLU A 135 -12.43 -15.66 19.98
N THR A 136 -11.64 -16.11 19.01
CA THR A 136 -10.74 -15.29 18.22
C THR A 136 -11.12 -15.42 16.74
N THR A 137 -11.23 -14.30 16.04
CA THR A 137 -11.59 -14.25 14.62
C THR A 137 -10.67 -13.30 13.88
N LEU A 138 -10.23 -13.69 12.69
CA LEU A 138 -9.48 -12.82 11.78
C LEU A 138 -10.46 -12.11 10.85
N VAL A 139 -10.34 -10.80 10.76
CA VAL A 139 -11.19 -9.96 9.90
C VAL A 139 -10.33 -9.24 8.89
N GLN A 140 -10.74 -9.33 7.64
CA GLN A 140 -10.07 -8.70 6.52
C GLN A 140 -10.74 -7.37 6.18
N LEU A 141 -10.01 -6.26 6.30
CA LEU A 141 -10.44 -4.95 5.86
C LEU A 141 -9.66 -4.53 4.62
N THR A 142 -10.33 -3.82 3.72
CA THR A 142 -9.78 -3.40 2.44
C THR A 142 -9.86 -1.88 2.30
N ILE A 143 -8.79 -1.29 1.77
CA ILE A 143 -8.76 0.10 1.33
C ILE A 143 -8.31 0.19 -0.12
N THR A 144 -9.07 0.92 -0.94
CA THR A 144 -8.72 1.17 -2.35
C THR A 144 -8.45 2.66 -2.55
N PRO A 145 -7.19 3.09 -2.69
CA PRO A 145 -6.87 4.48 -2.99
C PRO A 145 -7.35 4.86 -4.40
N ARG A 146 -7.88 6.07 -4.56
CA ARG A 146 -8.33 6.60 -5.86
C ARG A 146 -7.38 7.66 -6.42
N VAL A 147 -6.67 8.35 -5.54
CA VAL A 147 -5.81 9.48 -5.87
C VAL A 147 -4.37 9.17 -5.47
N GLU A 148 -3.44 9.68 -6.26
CA GLU A 148 -2.00 9.61 -6.00
C GLU A 148 -1.62 10.41 -4.74
N GLY A 149 -0.57 9.96 -4.06
CA GLY A 149 -0.06 10.64 -2.86
C GLY A 149 0.39 9.66 -1.78
N ILE A 150 0.39 10.11 -0.53
CA ILE A 150 0.79 9.29 0.60
C ILE A 150 -0.45 8.87 1.38
N LEU A 151 -0.65 7.55 1.51
CA LEU A 151 -1.70 6.93 2.29
C LEU A 151 -1.11 6.27 3.53
N ASN A 152 -1.51 6.73 4.71
CA ASN A 152 -1.13 6.14 5.99
C ASN A 152 -2.35 5.45 6.63
N ILE A 153 -2.25 4.16 6.94
CA ILE A 153 -3.26 3.46 7.74
C ILE A 153 -2.84 3.58 9.21
N VAL A 154 -3.63 4.32 9.99
CA VAL A 154 -3.26 4.73 11.36
C VAL A 154 -3.98 3.91 12.43
N GLY A 155 -5.09 3.27 12.11
CA GLY A 155 -5.84 2.51 13.10
C GLY A 155 -7.11 1.88 12.56
N VAL A 156 -7.96 1.46 13.48
CA VAL A 156 -9.25 0.83 13.21
C VAL A 156 -10.30 1.42 14.13
N ARG A 157 -11.54 1.50 13.65
CA ARG A 157 -12.71 1.95 14.38
C ARG A 157 -13.77 0.85 14.33
N TRP A 158 -14.52 0.66 15.40
CA TRP A 158 -15.65 -0.26 15.44
C TRP A 158 -16.74 0.25 16.37
N LYS A 159 -17.90 -0.41 16.37
CA LYS A 159 -18.99 -0.22 17.33
C LYS A 159 -19.32 -1.54 17.99
N PHE A 160 -19.52 -1.52 19.30
CA PHE A 160 -20.09 -2.64 20.05
C PHE A 160 -21.59 -2.40 20.25
N SER A 161 -22.40 -3.39 19.86
CA SER A 161 -23.86 -3.37 20.01
C SER A 161 -24.49 -2.05 19.52
N ASP A 162 -23.98 -1.53 18.39
CA ASP A 162 -24.39 -0.27 17.75
C ASP A 162 -24.34 0.99 18.62
N SER A 163 -23.78 0.90 19.83
CA SER A 163 -23.90 1.94 20.86
C SER A 163 -22.54 2.50 21.28
N VAL A 164 -21.55 1.64 21.48
CA VAL A 164 -20.24 2.04 22.01
C VAL A 164 -19.21 2.05 20.90
N VAL A 165 -18.68 3.22 20.56
CA VAL A 165 -17.65 3.35 19.52
C VAL A 165 -16.27 3.11 20.14
N GLY A 166 -15.51 2.20 19.55
CA GLY A 166 -14.12 1.91 19.89
C GLY A 166 -13.16 2.35 18.80
N TYR A 167 -11.93 2.67 19.21
CA TYR A 167 -10.83 3.05 18.34
C TYR A 167 -9.54 2.35 18.80
N HIS A 168 -8.72 1.90 17.86
CA HIS A 168 -7.41 1.33 18.13
C HIS A 168 -6.39 1.90 17.16
N ASN A 169 -5.32 2.48 17.70
CA ASN A 169 -4.18 2.95 16.93
C ASN A 169 -3.23 1.79 16.62
N PHE A 170 -2.83 1.67 15.37
CA PHE A 170 -1.67 0.86 15.00
C PHE A 170 -0.44 1.67 15.34
N ASP A 171 0.02 1.54 16.59
CA ASP A 171 1.10 2.29 17.22
C ASP A 171 2.16 2.82 16.22
N SER A 172 2.02 4.08 15.81
CA SER A 172 3.10 4.81 15.17
C SER A 172 4.02 5.27 16.29
N ALA A 173 4.83 4.34 16.81
CA ALA A 173 5.79 4.60 17.88
C ALA A 173 6.90 5.55 17.43
N GLN A 174 6.57 6.81 17.13
CA GLN A 174 7.45 7.95 17.37
C GLN A 174 7.38 8.31 18.85
N VAL A 175 7.63 7.32 19.73
CA VAL A 175 8.12 7.63 21.06
C VAL A 175 9.42 8.38 20.82
N LYS A 176 9.38 9.71 20.98
CA LYS A 176 10.54 10.60 20.95
C LYS A 176 11.55 10.07 21.95
N LYS A 177 12.38 9.10 21.54
CA LYS A 177 13.50 8.63 22.34
C LYS A 177 14.43 9.82 22.43
N LYS A 178 14.51 10.42 23.62
CA LYS A 178 15.57 11.38 23.97
C LYS A 178 16.87 10.77 23.46
N ILE A 179 17.50 11.46 22.50
CA ILE A 179 18.81 11.09 21.98
C ILE A 179 19.78 11.21 23.16
N VAL A 180 20.01 10.09 23.85
CA VAL A 180 21.20 9.94 24.69
C VAL A 180 22.35 9.82 23.69
N LYS A 181 23.21 10.84 23.67
CA LYS A 181 24.38 10.93 22.79
C LYS A 181 25.12 9.57 22.77
N GLY A 182 25.23 8.96 21.58
CA GLY A 182 26.22 7.91 21.32
C GLY A 182 25.74 6.57 20.78
N ARG A 183 24.43 6.29 20.62
CA ARG A 183 23.98 5.04 19.97
C ARG A 183 22.95 5.32 18.87
N LYS A 184 23.29 4.93 17.63
CA LYS A 184 22.34 4.94 16.50
C LYS A 184 21.16 4.03 16.86
N ALA A 185 19.98 4.61 17.01
CA ALA A 185 18.75 3.84 17.20
C ALA A 185 18.53 2.97 15.96
N LYS A 186 18.31 1.67 16.18
CA LYS A 186 17.86 0.75 15.12
C LYS A 186 16.53 1.29 14.58
N PRO A 187 16.31 1.37 13.26
CA PRO A 187 15.04 1.82 12.70
C PRO A 187 13.92 0.91 13.22
N SER A 188 12.89 1.49 13.83
CA SER A 188 11.70 0.74 14.24
C SER A 188 10.95 0.27 13.00
N PRO A 189 10.34 -0.93 13.01
CA PRO A 189 9.56 -1.47 11.89
C PRO A 189 8.18 -0.79 11.72
N SER A 190 8.00 0.42 12.26
CA SER A 190 6.70 1.08 12.44
C SER A 190 6.09 1.69 11.16
N ASN A 191 6.73 1.57 10.00
CA ASN A 191 6.26 2.19 8.75
C ASN A 191 5.59 1.21 7.78
N ASN A 192 5.28 -0.02 8.19
CA ASN A 192 4.68 -1.04 7.31
C ASN A 192 3.28 -0.68 6.79
N LEU A 193 2.64 0.33 7.37
CA LEU A 193 1.29 0.79 7.01
C LEU A 193 1.27 2.14 6.29
N LYS A 194 2.43 2.60 5.80
CA LYS A 194 2.58 3.79 4.97
C LYS A 194 2.78 3.39 3.51
N PHE A 195 1.95 3.93 2.62
CA PHE A 195 1.91 3.61 1.21
C PHE A 195 2.08 4.88 0.37
N THR A 196 3.01 4.85 -0.59
CA THR A 196 3.08 5.78 -1.71
C THR A 196 2.16 5.25 -2.80
N VAL A 197 1.04 5.93 -3.02
CA VAL A 197 0.07 5.64 -4.08
C VAL A 197 0.58 6.25 -5.38
N ILE A 198 0.91 5.40 -6.35
CA ILE A 198 1.30 5.81 -7.70
C ILE A 198 0.11 5.81 -8.66
N LYS A 199 0.28 6.46 -9.82
CA LYS A 199 -0.67 6.43 -10.93
C LYS A 199 -1.10 4.99 -11.22
N ALA A 200 -2.35 4.83 -11.62
CA ALA A 200 -2.80 3.55 -12.14
C ALA A 200 -1.96 3.12 -13.35
N LEU A 201 -1.57 1.84 -13.36
CA LEU A 201 -0.67 1.27 -14.36
C LEU A 201 -1.44 0.47 -15.42
N PRO A 202 -0.93 0.41 -16.66
CA PRO A 202 -1.49 -0.47 -17.67
C PRO A 202 -1.36 -1.93 -17.23
N LYS A 203 -2.46 -2.68 -17.24
CA LYS A 203 -2.46 -4.13 -16.97
C LYS A 203 -2.28 -4.88 -18.28
N LEU A 204 -1.11 -5.48 -18.47
CA LEU A 204 -0.81 -6.26 -19.67
C LEU A 204 -1.01 -7.75 -19.41
N GLU A 205 -1.82 -8.38 -20.24
CA GLU A 205 -1.97 -9.83 -20.32
C GLU A 205 -1.28 -10.35 -21.57
N GLY A 206 -0.44 -11.36 -21.41
CA GLY A 206 0.25 -12.04 -22.50
C GLY A 206 -0.36 -13.41 -22.75
N CYS A 207 -0.77 -13.67 -23.99
CA CYS A 207 -1.19 -14.99 -24.44
C CYS A 207 -0.28 -15.45 -25.57
N ILE A 208 0.36 -16.61 -25.39
CA ILE A 208 1.11 -17.23 -26.48
C ILE A 208 0.15 -18.12 -27.25
N GLN A 209 -0.22 -17.68 -28.45
CA GLN A 209 -1.07 -18.45 -29.34
C GLN A 209 -0.33 -19.67 -29.86
N GLN A 210 -1.07 -20.77 -30.00
CA GLN A 210 -0.62 -21.99 -30.69
C GLN A 210 0.68 -22.59 -30.14
N ILE A 211 0.83 -22.66 -28.80
CA ILE A 211 1.91 -23.46 -28.20
C ILE A 211 1.75 -24.93 -28.63
N PRO A 212 2.72 -25.51 -29.36
CA PRO A 212 2.64 -26.90 -29.78
C PRO A 212 2.76 -27.84 -28.58
N LYS A 213 1.83 -28.80 -28.46
CA LYS A 213 1.84 -29.79 -27.36
C LYS A 213 2.91 -30.87 -27.52
N ARG A 214 3.40 -31.07 -28.74
CA ARG A 214 4.46 -32.00 -29.12
C ARG A 214 5.26 -31.37 -30.26
N THR A 215 6.58 -31.56 -30.24
CA THR A 215 7.50 -31.10 -31.28
C THR A 215 8.44 -32.25 -31.63
N TYR A 216 8.82 -32.36 -32.90
CA TYR A 216 9.84 -33.30 -33.33
C TYR A 216 11.25 -32.75 -33.08
N ALA A 217 12.24 -33.63 -32.97
CA ALA A 217 13.63 -33.22 -32.78
C ALA A 217 14.12 -32.42 -34.00
N GLY A 218 14.44 -31.14 -33.79
CA GLY A 218 14.87 -30.21 -34.84
C GLY A 218 13.75 -29.37 -35.46
N GLU A 219 12.51 -29.50 -35.00
CA GLU A 219 11.39 -28.69 -35.46
C GLU A 219 11.39 -27.29 -34.82
N LEU A 220 11.25 -26.26 -35.64
CA LEU A 220 11.16 -24.86 -35.22
C LEU A 220 9.73 -24.35 -35.40
N HIS A 221 9.13 -23.82 -34.34
CA HIS A 221 7.86 -23.14 -34.40
C HIS A 221 8.02 -21.67 -34.08
N ARG A 222 7.24 -20.83 -34.76
CA ARG A 222 7.12 -19.40 -34.48
C ARG A 222 5.80 -19.14 -33.74
N PRO A 223 5.75 -19.34 -32.41
CA PRO A 223 4.56 -18.97 -31.65
C PRO A 223 4.38 -17.45 -31.67
N VAL A 224 3.12 -17.02 -31.62
CA VAL A 224 2.76 -15.60 -31.59
C VAL A 224 2.43 -15.22 -30.15
N LEU A 225 3.22 -14.34 -29.55
CA LEU A 225 2.88 -13.70 -28.28
C LEU A 225 1.96 -12.50 -28.56
N GLU A 226 0.71 -12.61 -28.15
CA GLU A 226 -0.25 -11.51 -28.14
C GLU A 226 -0.23 -10.83 -26.78
N LEU A 227 0.09 -9.54 -26.76
CA LEU A 227 0.02 -8.70 -25.56
C LEU A 227 -1.24 -7.82 -25.65
N ARG A 228 -2.12 -7.95 -24.65
CA ARG A 228 -3.36 -7.17 -24.56
C ARG A 228 -3.33 -6.33 -23.29
N ASN A 229 -3.62 -5.05 -23.42
CA ASN A 229 -3.87 -4.21 -22.26
C ASN A 229 -5.33 -4.37 -21.82
N THR A 230 -5.55 -4.95 -20.65
CA THR A 230 -6.89 -5.18 -20.06
C THR A 230 -7.32 -4.06 -19.13
N SER A 231 -6.50 -3.01 -18.97
CA SER A 231 -6.85 -1.83 -18.20
C SER A 231 -7.32 -0.66 -19.09
N GLU A 232 -7.96 0.32 -18.46
CA GLU A 232 -8.35 1.59 -19.09
C GLU A 232 -7.17 2.54 -19.32
N PHE A 233 -5.99 2.23 -18.74
CA PHE A 233 -4.81 3.11 -18.79
C PHE A 233 -3.95 2.78 -20.01
N PRO A 234 -3.64 3.75 -20.89
CA PRO A 234 -2.89 3.48 -22.11
C PRO A 234 -1.42 3.15 -21.83
N VAL A 235 -0.85 2.26 -22.65
CA VAL A 235 0.60 2.05 -22.72
C VAL A 235 1.16 3.15 -23.64
N LYS A 236 1.98 4.05 -23.09
CA LYS A 236 2.75 5.03 -23.88
C LYS A 236 4.10 4.47 -24.27
#